data_AF-A0A075MNQ0-F1
#
_entry.id   AF-A0A075MNQ0-F1
#
_cell.length_a   1.000
_cell.length_b   1.000
_cell.length_c   1.000
_cell.angle_alpha   90.00
_cell.angle_beta   90.00
_cell.angle_gamma   90.00
#
_symmetry.space_group_name_H-M   'P 1'
#
loop_
_entity.id
_entity.type
_entity.pdbx_description
1 polymer ?
#
loop_
_entity_poly.entity_id
_entity_poly.type
_entity_poly.pdbx_seq_one_letter_code
_entity_poly.pdbx_strand_id
1 'polypeptide(L)'
;MRVSAVAIVLAAIAVTGAIAIPSGNPAFLDRAIALECVFIALAVLTFAGYKKQLYACIPLAVIVMVGNSLAPPHVEIMTTFSKPLNAIVLITGGYILQIALIATAVLELQKRRKVATASSQKRI
;
A
#
# COMPACT_ATOMS: atom_id res chain seq x y z
N MET A 1 -21.07 7.50 3.11
CA MET A 1 -19.73 7.54 2.49
C MET A 1 -19.52 6.22 1.75
N ARG A 2 -19.21 6.22 0.45
CA ARG A 2 -18.81 4.97 -0.23
C ARG A 2 -17.33 4.75 0.05
N VAL A 3 -17.00 3.72 0.81
CA VAL A 3 -15.60 3.32 1.03
C VAL A 3 -15.03 2.88 -0.31
N SER A 4 -13.94 3.52 -0.75
CA SER A 4 -13.26 3.13 -1.99
C SER A 4 -12.44 1.87 -1.75
N ALA A 5 -12.26 1.04 -2.78
CA ALA A 5 -11.43 -0.16 -2.67
C ALA A 5 -10.00 0.18 -2.20
N VAL A 6 -9.47 1.33 -2.61
CA VAL A 6 -8.17 1.84 -2.18
C VAL A 6 -8.11 2.04 -0.66
N ALA A 7 -9.17 2.59 -0.05
CA ALA A 7 -9.24 2.79 1.40
C ALA A 7 -9.23 1.45 2.17
N ILE A 8 -9.92 0.43 1.64
CA ILE A 8 -9.94 -0.92 2.22
C ILE A 8 -8.54 -1.54 2.18
N VAL A 9 -7.85 -1.43 1.04
CA VAL A 9 -6.49 -1.95 0.89
C VAL A 9 -5.52 -1.22 1.81
N LEU A 10 -5.59 0.11 1.90
CA LEU A 10 -4.75 0.90 2.82
C LEU A 10 -4.99 0.51 4.29
N ALA A 11 -6.24 0.25 4.68
CA ALA A 11 -6.55 -0.25 6.01
C ALA A 11 -5.96 -1.64 6.26
N ALA A 12 -6.04 -2.55 5.28
CA ALA A 12 -5.43 -3.87 5.37
C ALA A 12 -3.89 -3.80 5.47
N ILE A 13 -3.26 -2.86 4.74
CA ILE A 13 -1.82 -2.61 4.84
C ILE A 13 -1.48 -2.16 6.26
N ALA A 14 -2.23 -1.21 6.82
CA ALA A 14 -1.96 -0.71 8.16
C ALA A 14 -2.10 -1.79 9.24
N VAL A 15 -3.16 -2.61 9.15
CA VAL A 15 -3.32 -3.76 10.07
C VAL A 15 -2.15 -4.75 9.93
N THR A 16 -1.74 -5.04 8.70
CA THR A 16 -0.60 -5.94 8.45
C THR A 16 0.70 -5.36 8.98
N GLY A 17 0.92 -4.06 8.82
CA GLY A 17 2.10 -3.34 9.32
C GLY A 17 2.18 -3.32 10.84
N ALA A 18 1.06 -3.07 11.51
CA ALA A 18 0.97 -3.14 12.98
C ALA A 18 1.32 -4.53 13.53
N ILE A 19 1.00 -5.61 12.81
CA ILE A 19 1.39 -6.99 13.17
C ILE A 19 2.87 -7.24 12.84
N ALA A 20 3.38 -6.66 11.75
CA ALA A 20 4.75 -6.83 11.30
C ALA A 20 5.79 -6.11 12.19
N ILE A 21 5.48 -4.90 12.68
CA ILE A 21 6.44 -4.07 13.43
C ILE A 21 7.05 -4.81 14.65
N PRO A 22 6.26 -5.45 15.54
CA PRO A 22 6.82 -6.15 16.70
C PRO A 22 7.67 -7.37 16.34
N SER A 23 7.45 -7.97 15.16
CA SER A 23 8.15 -9.17 14.70
C SER A 23 9.39 -8.88 13.85
N GLY A 24 9.61 -7.60 13.53
CA GLY A 24 10.74 -7.11 12.74
C GLY A 24 12.03 -6.92 13.54
N ASN A 25 13.08 -6.45 12.86
CA ASN A 25 14.34 -6.12 13.50
C ASN A 25 14.24 -4.72 14.15
N PRO A 26 14.51 -4.58 15.46
CA PRO A 26 14.41 -3.31 16.18
C PRO A 26 15.32 -2.20 15.60
N ALA A 27 16.41 -2.55 14.93
CA ALA A 27 17.29 -1.58 14.28
C ALA A 27 16.61 -0.78 13.14
N PHE A 28 15.48 -1.28 12.62
CA PHE A 28 14.72 -0.61 11.56
C PHE A 28 13.35 -0.10 12.05
N LEU A 29 13.12 -0.07 13.36
CA LEU A 29 11.85 0.32 13.95
C LEU A 29 11.42 1.73 13.50
N ASP A 30 12.34 2.69 13.54
CA ASP A 30 12.05 4.08 13.13
C ASP A 30 11.56 4.17 11.68
N ARG A 31 12.19 3.38 10.79
CA ARG A 31 11.83 3.33 9.36
C ARG A 31 10.48 2.65 9.15
N ALA A 32 10.21 1.58 9.91
CA ALA A 32 8.95 0.86 9.85
C ALA A 32 7.78 1.74 10.34
N ILE A 33 7.96 2.44 11.46
CA ILE A 33 6.97 3.39 11.99
C ILE A 33 6.73 4.53 10.99
N ALA A 34 7.80 5.11 10.44
CA ALA A 34 7.66 6.18 9.45
C ALA A 34 6.83 5.73 8.24
N LEU A 35 7.10 4.53 7.71
CA LEU A 35 6.36 3.98 6.57
C LEU A 35 4.89 3.70 6.92
N GLU A 36 4.63 3.15 8.10
CA GLU A 36 3.29 2.89 8.61
C GLU A 36 2.48 4.18 8.75
N CYS A 37 3.09 5.23 9.31
CA CYS A 37 2.48 6.56 9.39
C CYS A 37 2.10 7.12 8.01
N VAL A 38 2.93 6.89 6.99
CA VAL A 38 2.62 7.32 5.61
C VAL A 38 1.39 6.56 5.08
N PHE A 39 1.30 5.25 5.27
CA PHE A 39 0.13 4.48 4.84
C PHE A 39 -1.15 4.91 5.58
N ILE A 40 -1.07 5.16 6.88
CA ILE A 40 -2.18 5.69 7.67
C ILE A 40 -2.60 7.08 7.14
N ALA A 41 -1.65 7.98 6.87
CA ALA A 41 -1.94 9.29 6.32
C ALA A 41 -2.63 9.19 4.95
N LEU A 42 -2.16 8.30 4.07
CA LEU A 42 -2.80 8.04 2.78
C LEU A 42 -4.21 7.45 2.94
N ALA A 43 -4.43 6.59 3.95
CA ALA A 43 -5.74 6.05 4.27
C ALA A 43 -6.71 7.17 4.66
N VAL A 44 -6.30 8.02 5.61
CA VAL A 44 -7.09 9.18 6.08
C VAL A 44 -7.40 10.13 4.93
N LEU A 45 -6.40 10.49 4.11
CA LEU A 45 -6.62 11.35 2.93
C LEU A 45 -7.59 10.71 1.92
N THR A 46 -7.56 9.38 1.78
CA THR A 46 -8.48 8.66 0.89
C THR A 46 -9.90 8.64 1.45
N PHE A 47 -10.07 8.49 2.77
CA PHE A 47 -11.37 8.61 3.43
C PHE A 47 -11.94 10.03 3.35
N ALA A 48 -11.09 11.05 3.45
CA ALA A 48 -11.48 12.45 3.30
C ALA A 48 -11.79 12.84 1.84
N GLY A 49 -11.65 11.92 0.88
CA GLY A 49 -12.05 12.15 -0.51
C GLY A 49 -11.06 12.99 -1.31
N TYR A 50 -9.83 13.16 -0.83
CA TYR A 50 -8.78 13.79 -1.62
C TYR A 50 -8.52 12.98 -2.91
N LYS A 51 -7.89 13.64 -3.89
CA LYS A 51 -7.71 13.05 -5.23
C LYS A 51 -6.26 12.76 -5.57
N LYS A 52 -5.33 13.57 -5.03
CA LYS A 52 -3.90 13.53 -5.40
C LYS A 52 -3.14 12.39 -4.71
N GLN A 53 -3.61 11.92 -3.57
CA GLN A 53 -2.96 10.84 -2.81
C GLN A 53 -2.92 9.51 -3.58
N LEU A 54 -3.83 9.28 -4.53
CA LEU A 54 -3.79 8.09 -5.41
C LEU A 54 -2.50 8.02 -6.23
N TYR A 55 -1.95 9.17 -6.63
CA TYR A 55 -0.66 9.24 -7.32
C TYR A 55 0.52 8.95 -6.40
N ALA A 56 0.38 9.14 -5.09
CA ALA A 56 1.41 8.78 -4.11
C ALA A 56 1.37 7.27 -3.76
N CYS A 57 0.19 6.64 -3.81
CA CYS A 57 0.01 5.23 -3.50
C CYS A 57 0.83 4.31 -4.43
N ILE A 58 0.89 4.64 -5.73
CA ILE A 58 1.59 3.83 -6.74
C ILE A 58 3.11 3.79 -6.52
N PRO A 59 3.84 4.94 -6.50
CA PRO A 59 5.28 4.92 -6.29
C PRO A 59 5.65 4.39 -4.90
N LEU A 60 4.84 4.67 -3.87
CA LEU A 60 5.08 4.14 -2.53
C LEU A 60 5.01 2.61 -2.52
N ALA A 61 3.99 2.03 -3.13
CA ALA A 61 3.85 0.58 -3.25
C ALA A 61 5.04 -0.06 -3.97
N VAL A 62 5.50 0.56 -5.07
CA VAL A 62 6.68 0.11 -5.81
C VAL A 62 7.94 0.18 -4.94
N ILE A 63 8.14 1.28 -4.19
CA ILE A 63 9.29 1.42 -3.27
C ILE A 63 9.28 0.32 -2.22
N VAL A 64 8.12 -0.02 -1.65
CA VAL A 64 8.02 -1.10 -0.65
C VAL A 64 8.37 -2.45 -1.27
N MET A 65 7.82 -2.77 -2.44
CA MET A 65 8.12 -4.02 -3.13
C MET A 65 9.61 -4.15 -3.46
N VAL A 66 10.21 -3.08 -4.02
CA VAL A 66 11.63 -3.07 -4.37
C VAL A 66 12.50 -3.14 -3.11
N GLY A 67 12.19 -2.36 -2.08
CA GLY A 67 12.91 -2.38 -0.81
C GLY A 67 12.90 -3.76 -0.15
N ASN A 68 11.77 -4.47 -0.21
CA ASN A 68 11.68 -5.83 0.30
C ASN A 68 12.48 -6.84 -0.54
N SER A 69 12.49 -6.69 -1.87
CA SER A 69 13.28 -7.56 -2.75
C SER A 69 14.79 -7.32 -2.66
N LEU A 70 15.21 -6.10 -2.29
CA LEU A 70 16.62 -5.74 -2.15
C LEU A 70 17.20 -6.07 -0.76
N ALA A 71 16.37 -6.44 0.20
CA ALA A 71 16.80 -6.82 1.54
C ALA A 71 17.10 -8.34 1.61
N PRO A 72 18.38 -8.77 1.71
CA PRO A 72 18.72 -10.19 1.77
C PRO A 72 17.98 -10.96 2.87
N PRO A 73 17.79 -10.42 4.09
CA PRO A 73 17.02 -11.10 5.14
C PRO A 73 15.55 -11.34 4.76
N HIS A 74 14.94 -10.44 3.99
CA HIS A 74 13.56 -10.61 3.54
C HIS A 74 13.46 -11.72 2.51
N VAL A 75 14.38 -11.77 1.54
CA VAL A 75 14.43 -12.83 0.53
C VAL A 75 14.65 -14.18 1.19
N GLU A 76 15.57 -14.28 2.14
CA GLU A 76 15.85 -15.52 2.86
C GLU A 76 14.64 -16.01 3.66
N ILE A 77 13.96 -15.13 4.40
CA ILE A 77 12.74 -15.49 5.15
C ILE A 77 11.64 -16.00 4.20
N MET A 78 11.48 -15.36 3.03
CA MET A 78 10.45 -15.75 2.05
C MET A 78 10.76 -17.07 1.34
N THR A 79 12.03 -17.35 1.02
CA THR A 79 12.42 -18.56 0.28
C THR A 79 12.60 -19.77 1.19
N THR A 80 13.14 -19.57 2.40
CA THR A 80 13.40 -20.66 3.36
C THR A 80 12.23 -20.93 4.29
N PHE A 81 11.27 -20.01 4.40
CA PHE A 81 10.15 -20.10 5.33
C PHE A 81 10.57 -20.32 6.80
N SER A 82 11.80 -19.93 7.16
CA SER A 82 12.39 -20.15 8.48
C SER A 82 11.58 -19.53 9.63
N LYS A 83 10.88 -18.42 9.36
CA LYS A 83 9.91 -17.80 10.26
C LYS A 83 8.56 -17.70 9.55
N PRO A 84 7.69 -18.72 9.62
CA PRO A 84 6.53 -18.83 8.74
C PRO A 84 5.55 -17.66 8.90
N LEU A 85 5.29 -17.18 10.12
CA LEU A 85 4.44 -16.00 10.33
C LEU A 85 5.03 -14.73 9.69
N ASN A 86 6.32 -14.49 9.88
CA ASN A 86 7.00 -13.34 9.29
C ASN A 86 7.02 -13.44 7.76
N ALA A 87 7.24 -14.64 7.21
CA ALA A 87 7.20 -14.88 5.77
C ALA A 87 5.82 -14.59 5.19
N ILE A 88 4.75 -15.07 5.83
CA ILE A 88 3.36 -14.79 5.42
C ILE A 88 3.09 -13.28 5.46
N VAL A 89 3.39 -12.62 6.58
CA VAL A 89 3.18 -11.18 6.73
C VAL A 89 3.97 -10.38 5.69
N LEU A 90 5.20 -10.79 5.40
CA LEU A 90 6.07 -10.14 4.42
C LEU A 90 5.58 -10.35 2.98
N ILE A 91 5.13 -11.56 2.61
CA ILE A 91 4.56 -11.84 1.28
C ILE A 91 3.23 -11.08 1.12
N THR A 92 2.34 -11.17 2.11
CA THR A 92 1.03 -10.54 2.07
C THR A 92 1.14 -9.01 2.09
N GLY A 93 1.82 -8.44 3.09
CA GLY A 93 1.96 -6.99 3.26
C GLY A 93 2.95 -6.35 2.29
N GLY A 94 4.03 -7.06 1.94
CA GLY A 94 5.11 -6.54 1.10
C GLY A 94 4.87 -6.66 -0.40
N TYR A 95 4.00 -7.59 -0.84
CA TYR A 95 3.75 -7.83 -2.27
C TYR A 95 2.26 -7.87 -2.61
N ILE A 96 1.48 -8.76 -1.99
CA ILE A 96 0.06 -8.95 -2.37
C ILE A 96 -0.74 -7.67 -2.17
N LEU A 97 -0.64 -7.07 -0.99
CA LEU A 97 -1.34 -5.82 -0.68
C LEU A 97 -0.79 -4.62 -1.47
N GLN A 98 0.51 -4.62 -1.82
CA GLN A 98 1.10 -3.56 -2.65
C GLN A 98 0.61 -3.63 -4.10
N ILE A 99 0.51 -4.83 -4.68
CA ILE A 99 -0.10 -5.05 -5.99
C ILE A 99 -1.57 -4.63 -5.97
N ALA A 100 -2.32 -5.01 -4.92
CA ALA A 100 -3.71 -4.59 -4.76
C ALA A 100 -3.84 -3.06 -4.65
N LEU A 101 -2.90 -2.38 -3.95
CA LEU A 101 -2.89 -0.93 -3.81
C LEU A 101 -2.67 -0.26 -5.17
N ILE A 102 -1.71 -0.74 -5.95
CA ILE A 102 -1.45 -0.23 -7.31
C ILE A 102 -2.69 -0.45 -8.20
N ALA A 103 -3.23 -1.67 -8.25
CA ALA A 103 -4.35 -2.01 -9.11
C ALA A 103 -5.59 -1.17 -8.78
N THR A 104 -5.95 -1.07 -7.49
CA THR A 104 -7.11 -0.28 -7.06
C THR A 104 -6.90 1.22 -7.29
N ALA A 105 -5.70 1.75 -7.07
CA ALA A 105 -5.38 3.14 -7.35
C ALA A 105 -5.49 3.47 -8.85
N VAL A 106 -4.97 2.60 -9.73
CA VAL A 106 -5.05 2.77 -11.18
C VAL A 106 -6.51 2.72 -11.66
N LEU A 107 -7.30 1.74 -11.21
CA LEU A 107 -8.72 1.63 -11.58
C LEU A 107 -9.52 2.86 -11.16
N GLU A 108 -9.27 3.38 -9.95
CA GLU A 108 -9.93 4.57 -9.44
C GLU A 108 -9.54 5.83 -10.24
N LEU A 109 -8.26 5.96 -10.61
CA LEU A 109 -7.78 7.04 -11.49
C LEU A 109 -8.42 6.96 -12.89
N GLN A 110 -8.48 5.77 -13.49
CA GLN A 110 -9.11 5.56 -14.79
C GLN A 110 -10.61 5.90 -14.77
N LYS A 111 -11.33 5.46 -13.73
CA LYS A 111 -12.75 5.78 -13.55
C LYS A 111 -12.97 7.29 -13.48
N ARG A 112 -12.14 8.00 -12.72
CA ARG A 112 -12.20 9.47 -12.60
C ARG A 112 -11.88 10.17 -13.91
N ARG A 113 -10.88 9.68 -14.65
CA ARG A 113 -10.51 10.23 -15.97
C ARG A 113 -11.68 10.12 -16.96
N LYS A 114 -12.35 8.97 -17.02
CA LYS A 114 -13.54 8.77 -17.87
C LYS A 114 -14.66 9.75 -17.54
N VAL A 115 -14.95 9.97 -16.26
CA VAL A 115 -15.96 10.94 -15.80
C VAL A 115 -15.58 12.37 -16.20
N ALA A 116 -14.32 12.75 -16.03
CA ALA A 116 -13.83 14.08 -16.42
C ALA A 116 -14.00 14.32 -17.93
N THR A 117 -13.60 13.36 -18.78
CA THR A 117 -13.75 13.46 -20.23
C THR A 117 -15.23 13.54 -20.65
N ALA A 118 -16.09 12.70 -20.08
CA ALA A 118 -17.54 12.74 -20.36
C ALA A 118 -18.19 14.07 -19.95
N SER A 119 -17.76 14.65 -18.82
CA SER A 119 -18.25 15.96 -18.37
C SER A 119 -17.77 17.13 -19.22
N SER A 120 -16.61 17.00 -19.88
CA SER A 120 -16.08 17.99 -20.81
C SER A 120 -16.83 17.95 -22.15
N GLN A 121 -17.18 16.76 -22.63
CA GLN A 121 -17.94 16.59 -23.87
C GLN A 121 -19.38 17.11 -23.77
N LYS A 122 -19.99 17.11 -22.58
CA LYS A 122 -21.35 17.65 -22.35
C LYS A 122 -21.41 19.18 -22.28
N ARG A 123 -20.26 19.87 -22.26
CA ARG A 123 -20.18 21.35 -22.23
C ARG A 123 -19.90 21.98 -23.61
N ILE A 124 -19.67 21.16 -24.63
CA ILE A 124 -19.49 21.56 -26.03
C ILE A 124 -20.80 21.25 -26.76
#